data_AF-A0A528IMQ0-F1
#
_entry.id   AF-A0A528IMQ0-F1
#
_cell.length_a   1.000
_cell.length_b   1.000
_cell.length_c   1.000
_cell.angle_alpha   90.00
_cell.angle_beta   90.00
_cell.angle_gamma   90.00
#
_symmetry.space_group_name_H-M   'P 1'
#
loop_
_entity.id
_entity.type
_entity.pdbx_description
1 polymer ?
#
loop_
_entity_poly.entity_id
_entity_poly.type
_entity_poly.pdbx_seq_one_letter_code
_entity_poly.pdbx_strand_id
1 'polypeptide(L)'
;YLDGAYPERPTLFSGDGGKAMARFIERWSQLTIHPYVTTAAIMDLHAMQDEPNAAYFRQSREQRFGKRLEEVMAARDAGLGAFRASLEPLRSTLAYQPFIGGQSPLFADYIVFGALQWARIASPYRLLDDSDVVAQWFERCLDLHGGLGRKVAAAAA
;
A
#
# COMPACT_ATOMS: atom_id res chain seq x y z
N TYR A 1 -20.00 -3.28 -6.70
CA TYR A 1 -20.89 -4.40 -6.30
C TYR A 1 -21.37 -4.19 -4.88
N LEU A 2 -20.51 -4.21 -3.85
CA LEU A 2 -20.92 -4.12 -2.43
C LEU A 2 -21.88 -2.96 -2.11
N ASP A 3 -21.54 -1.71 -2.44
CA ASP A 3 -22.43 -0.55 -2.20
C ASP A 3 -23.81 -0.66 -2.88
N GLY A 4 -23.91 -1.39 -4.00
CA GLY A 4 -25.18 -1.60 -4.69
C GLY A 4 -25.97 -2.79 -4.16
N ALA A 5 -25.28 -3.84 -3.70
CA ALA A 5 -25.88 -5.05 -3.17
C ALA A 5 -26.31 -4.92 -1.70
N TYR A 6 -25.67 -4.03 -0.95
CA TYR A 6 -25.89 -3.83 0.50
C TYR A 6 -26.02 -2.33 0.83
N PRO A 7 -27.07 -1.64 0.32
CA PRO A 7 -27.24 -0.20 0.52
C PRO A 7 -27.50 0.21 1.98
N GLU A 8 -27.88 -0.73 2.83
CA GLU A 8 -28.10 -0.52 4.27
C GLU A 8 -26.81 -0.51 5.10
N ARG A 9 -25.68 -0.89 4.49
CA ARG A 9 -24.36 -0.90 5.14
C ARG A 9 -23.64 0.43 4.92
N PRO A 10 -22.63 0.76 5.75
CA PRO A 10 -21.78 1.91 5.49
C PRO A 10 -21.21 1.88 4.07
N THR A 11 -21.38 2.98 3.34
CA THR A 11 -20.92 3.12 1.95
C THR A 11 -19.40 3.12 1.85
N LEU A 12 -18.86 2.50 0.81
CA LEU A 12 -17.45 2.56 0.48
C LEU A 12 -17.10 3.83 -0.30
N PHE A 13 -18.06 4.48 -0.96
CA PHE A 13 -17.79 5.58 -1.89
C PHE A 13 -18.48 6.90 -1.57
N SER A 14 -19.50 6.91 -0.70
CA SER A 14 -20.31 8.12 -0.44
C SER A 14 -20.89 8.75 -1.71
N GLY A 15 -21.37 7.91 -2.63
CA GLY A 15 -21.96 8.32 -3.91
C GLY A 15 -21.00 8.32 -5.10
N ASP A 16 -21.50 8.72 -6.26
CA ASP A 16 -20.77 8.62 -7.54
C ASP A 16 -19.52 9.50 -7.61
N GLY A 17 -19.55 10.67 -6.95
CA GLY A 17 -18.39 11.56 -6.85
C GLY A 17 -17.21 10.87 -6.15
N GLY A 18 -17.44 10.27 -4.98
CA GLY A 18 -16.38 9.56 -4.26
C GLY A 18 -15.91 8.28 -4.98
N LYS A 19 -16.79 7.63 -5.76
CA LYS A 19 -16.39 6.54 -6.67
C LYS A 19 -15.44 7.01 -7.76
N ALA A 20 -15.72 8.16 -8.39
CA ALA A 20 -14.84 8.74 -9.40
C ALA A 20 -13.50 9.17 -8.78
N MET A 21 -13.50 9.81 -7.61
CA MET A 21 -12.28 10.19 -6.91
C MET A 21 -11.45 8.98 -6.46
N ALA A 22 -12.09 7.89 -6.01
CA ALA A 22 -11.39 6.66 -5.66
C ALA A 22 -10.63 6.06 -6.86
N ARG A 23 -11.11 6.26 -8.10
CA ARG A 23 -10.35 5.86 -9.31
C ARG A 23 -9.08 6.68 -9.50
N PHE A 24 -9.12 7.98 -9.22
CA PHE A 24 -7.91 8.79 -9.23
C PHE A 24 -6.90 8.29 -8.17
N ILE A 25 -7.36 8.03 -6.94
CA ILE A 25 -6.51 7.49 -5.87
C ILE A 25 -5.93 6.12 -6.23
N GLU A 26 -6.72 5.25 -6.86
CA GLU A 26 -6.24 3.97 -7.41
C GLU A 26 -5.10 4.17 -8.41
N ARG A 27 -5.29 5.05 -9.40
CA ARG A 27 -4.24 5.32 -10.41
C ARG A 27 -3.00 5.94 -9.78
N TRP A 28 -3.17 6.90 -8.88
CA TRP A 28 -2.06 7.52 -8.16
C TRP A 28 -1.28 6.50 -7.33
N SER A 29 -1.96 5.63 -6.57
CA SER A 29 -1.32 4.55 -5.80
C SER A 29 -0.54 3.58 -6.70
N GLN A 30 -1.14 3.15 -7.82
CA GLN A 30 -0.50 2.24 -8.78
C GLN A 30 0.75 2.83 -9.45
N LEU A 31 0.78 4.14 -9.69
CA LEU A 31 1.89 4.81 -10.37
C LEU A 31 2.95 5.37 -9.40
N THR A 32 2.58 5.64 -8.15
CA THR A 32 3.46 6.33 -7.18
C THR A 32 3.94 5.39 -6.08
N ILE A 33 3.05 4.58 -5.51
CA ILE A 33 3.33 3.76 -4.32
C ILE A 33 3.81 2.37 -4.73
N HIS A 34 3.00 1.66 -5.51
CA HIS A 34 3.26 0.27 -5.88
C HIS A 34 4.63 0.03 -6.54
N PRO A 35 5.16 0.91 -7.43
CA PRO A 35 6.46 0.68 -8.03
C PRO A 35 7.58 0.61 -7.00
N TYR A 36 7.64 1.57 -6.08
CA TYR A 36 8.66 1.59 -5.04
C TYR A 36 8.49 0.46 -4.02
N VAL A 37 7.25 0.22 -3.56
CA VAL A 37 6.94 -0.91 -2.65
C VAL A 37 7.40 -2.24 -3.27
N THR A 38 7.16 -2.43 -4.57
CA THR A 38 7.62 -3.63 -5.28
C THR A 38 9.15 -3.71 -5.26
N THR A 39 9.85 -2.63 -5.60
CA THR A 39 11.32 -2.58 -5.55
C THR A 39 11.87 -2.90 -4.16
N ALA A 40 11.27 -2.32 -3.11
CA ALA A 40 11.74 -2.48 -1.74
C ALA A 40 11.59 -3.91 -1.20
N ALA A 41 10.53 -4.62 -1.60
CA ALA A 41 10.17 -5.95 -1.11
C ALA A 41 10.48 -7.10 -2.10
N ILE A 42 11.04 -6.83 -3.29
CA ILE A 42 11.08 -7.82 -4.40
C ILE A 42 11.75 -9.14 -4.03
N MET A 43 12.83 -9.09 -3.25
CA MET A 43 13.56 -10.29 -2.82
C MET A 43 12.83 -11.04 -1.70
N ASP A 44 12.21 -10.32 -0.78
CA ASP A 44 11.40 -10.93 0.27
C ASP A 44 10.18 -11.63 -0.35
N LEU A 45 9.52 -10.98 -1.31
CA LEU A 45 8.41 -11.56 -2.07
C LEU A 45 8.81 -12.82 -2.83
N HIS A 46 10.00 -12.84 -3.45
CA HIS A 46 10.52 -14.05 -4.10
C HIS A 46 10.79 -15.16 -3.08
N ALA A 47 11.35 -14.85 -1.92
CA ALA A 47 11.65 -15.81 -0.86
C ALA A 47 10.38 -16.41 -0.21
N MET A 48 9.25 -15.71 -0.28
CA MET A 48 7.95 -16.20 0.22
C MET A 48 7.26 -17.20 -0.72
N GLN A 49 7.74 -17.37 -1.95
CA GLN A 49 7.12 -18.28 -2.92
C GLN A 49 7.55 -19.73 -2.65
N ASP A 50 6.68 -20.68 -3.00
CA ASP A 50 7.10 -22.08 -3.19
C ASP A 50 8.02 -22.20 -4.43
N GLU A 51 8.67 -23.35 -4.59
CA GLU A 51 9.70 -23.53 -5.63
C GLU A 51 9.19 -23.28 -7.07
N PRO A 52 8.03 -23.83 -7.53
CA PRO A 52 7.50 -23.51 -8.84
C PRO A 52 7.17 -22.02 -9.02
N ASN A 53 6.55 -21.40 -8.02
CA ASN A 53 6.18 -19.99 -8.09
C ASN A 53 7.41 -19.08 -8.00
N ALA A 54 8.46 -19.45 -7.28
CA ALA A 54 9.71 -18.71 -7.19
C ALA A 54 10.39 -18.60 -8.55
N ALA A 55 10.49 -19.73 -9.28
CA ALA A 55 11.06 -19.77 -10.62
C ALA A 55 10.28 -18.87 -11.60
N TYR A 56 8.95 -19.01 -11.63
CA TYR A 56 8.08 -18.16 -12.47
C TYR A 56 8.16 -16.67 -12.06
N PHE A 57 8.14 -16.39 -10.76
CA PHE A 57 8.22 -15.04 -10.22
C PHE A 57 9.51 -14.36 -10.67
N ARG A 58 10.67 -15.01 -10.50
CA ARG A 58 11.95 -14.47 -10.95
C ARG A 58 11.93 -14.19 -12.45
N GLN A 59 11.59 -15.19 -13.26
CA GLN A 59 11.57 -15.06 -14.72
C GLN A 59 10.69 -13.88 -15.16
N SER A 60 9.46 -13.82 -14.67
CA SER A 60 8.48 -12.80 -15.07
C SER A 60 8.90 -11.39 -14.63
N ARG A 61 9.51 -11.26 -13.44
CA ARG A 61 9.85 -9.95 -12.86
C ARG A 61 11.14 -9.43 -13.48
N GLU A 62 12.14 -10.27 -13.66
CA GLU A 62 13.38 -9.89 -14.36
C GLU A 62 13.09 -9.51 -15.83
N GLN A 63 12.18 -10.22 -16.51
CA GLN A 63 11.72 -9.82 -17.85
C GLN A 63 11.05 -8.44 -17.85
N ARG A 64 10.20 -8.15 -16.84
CA ARG A 64 9.50 -6.87 -16.72
C ARG A 64 10.46 -5.71 -16.40
N PHE A 65 11.46 -5.95 -15.55
CA PHE A 65 12.41 -4.91 -15.11
C PHE A 65 13.63 -4.78 -16.02
N GLY A 66 13.92 -5.79 -16.84
CA GLY A 66 15.13 -5.85 -17.67
C GLY A 66 16.42 -5.96 -16.84
N LYS A 67 16.32 -6.42 -15.58
CA LYS A 67 17.41 -6.49 -14.59
C LYS A 67 17.19 -7.69 -13.67
N ARG A 68 18.26 -8.16 -13.03
CA ARG A 68 18.15 -9.18 -11.99
C ARG A 68 17.41 -8.65 -10.76
N LEU A 69 16.72 -9.53 -10.02
CA LEU A 69 15.98 -9.11 -8.81
C LEU A 69 16.89 -8.43 -7.77
N GLU A 70 18.13 -8.90 -7.64
CA GLU A 70 19.11 -8.33 -6.72
C GLU A 70 19.47 -6.87 -7.08
N GLU A 71 19.59 -6.58 -8.38
CA GLU A 71 19.87 -5.22 -8.88
C GLU A 71 18.67 -4.29 -8.70
N VAL A 72 17.45 -4.82 -8.82
CA VAL A 72 16.23 -4.07 -8.52
C VAL A 72 16.20 -3.70 -7.04
N MET A 73 16.40 -4.68 -6.14
CA MET A 73 16.36 -4.46 -4.70
C MET A 73 17.44 -3.48 -4.22
N ALA A 74 18.64 -3.51 -4.83
CA ALA A 74 19.74 -2.61 -4.49
C ALA A 74 19.40 -1.11 -4.63
N ALA A 75 18.40 -0.75 -5.44
CA ALA A 75 17.96 0.64 -5.61
C ALA A 75 17.07 1.16 -4.48
N ARG A 76 16.59 0.31 -3.56
CA ARG A 76 15.54 0.69 -2.59
C ARG A 76 15.99 1.79 -1.62
N ASP A 77 17.22 1.71 -1.10
CA ASP A 77 17.71 2.63 -0.07
C ASP A 77 17.94 4.03 -0.64
N ALA A 78 18.55 4.11 -1.82
CA ALA A 78 18.71 5.37 -2.55
C ALA A 78 17.35 5.97 -2.97
N GLY A 79 16.36 5.13 -3.25
CA GLY A 79 15.01 5.56 -3.64
C GLY A 79 14.09 5.98 -2.48
N LEU A 80 14.44 5.66 -1.22
CA LEU A 80 13.54 5.84 -0.07
C LEU A 80 13.14 7.30 0.14
N GLY A 81 14.09 8.22 0.00
CA GLY A 81 13.83 9.66 0.15
C GLY A 81 12.84 10.18 -0.89
N ALA A 82 13.02 9.79 -2.17
CA ALA A 82 12.12 10.17 -3.25
C ALA A 82 10.72 9.56 -3.09
N PHE A 83 10.64 8.30 -2.65
CA PHE A 83 9.36 7.69 -2.31
C PHE A 83 8.65 8.42 -1.17
N ARG A 84 9.35 8.73 -0.08
CA ARG A 84 8.75 9.48 1.02
C ARG A 84 8.27 10.85 0.57
N ALA A 85 9.03 11.56 -0.27
CA ALA A 85 8.63 12.84 -0.84
C ALA A 85 7.37 12.72 -1.72
N SER A 86 7.21 11.64 -2.48
CA SER A 86 6.05 11.45 -3.36
C SER A 86 4.73 11.22 -2.62
N LEU A 87 4.78 10.91 -1.32
CA LEU A 87 3.61 10.79 -0.45
C LEU A 87 3.08 12.15 0.05
N GLU A 88 3.70 13.27 -0.32
CA GLU A 88 3.30 14.60 0.17
C GLU A 88 1.83 14.95 -0.04
N PRO A 89 1.16 14.62 -1.17
CA PRO A 89 -0.28 14.87 -1.31
C PRO A 89 -1.13 14.16 -0.25
N LEU A 90 -0.76 12.91 0.08
CA LEU A 90 -1.43 12.13 1.13
C LEU A 90 -1.14 12.75 2.50
N ARG A 91 0.11 13.10 2.75
CA ARG A 91 0.60 13.69 3.99
C ARG A 91 -0.11 15.01 4.30
N SER A 92 -0.17 15.90 3.31
CA SER A 92 -0.90 17.17 3.34
C SER A 92 -2.39 16.98 3.60
N THR A 93 -3.03 16.00 2.93
CA THR A 93 -4.45 15.70 3.17
C THR A 93 -4.70 15.26 4.62
N LEU A 94 -3.89 14.31 5.11
CA LEU A 94 -4.07 13.72 6.45
C LEU A 94 -3.72 14.67 7.60
N ALA A 95 -3.05 15.80 7.31
CA ALA A 95 -2.85 16.87 8.29
C ALA A 95 -4.17 17.56 8.68
N TYR A 96 -5.19 17.51 7.82
CA TYR A 96 -6.49 18.17 8.05
C TYR A 96 -7.63 17.21 8.38
N GLN A 97 -7.51 15.93 8.01
CA GLN A 97 -8.56 14.93 8.19
C GLN A 97 -8.00 13.55 8.58
N PRO A 98 -8.74 12.76 9.37
CA PRO A 98 -8.22 11.50 9.90
C PRO A 98 -8.07 10.40 8.85
N PHE A 99 -8.82 10.45 7.75
CA PHE A 99 -8.85 9.50 6.63
C PHE A 99 -8.90 10.24 5.29
N ILE A 100 -8.56 9.58 4.18
CA ILE A 100 -8.76 10.11 2.82
C ILE A 100 -10.26 10.34 2.56
N GLY A 101 -11.11 9.47 3.09
CA GLY A 101 -12.58 9.61 3.08
C GLY A 101 -13.16 10.74 3.96
N GLY A 102 -12.32 11.52 4.65
CA GLY A 102 -12.75 12.57 5.57
C GLY A 102 -12.79 12.07 7.02
N GLN A 103 -13.95 12.13 7.66
CA GLN A 103 -14.11 11.72 9.08
C GLN A 103 -14.10 10.20 9.29
N SER A 104 -14.43 9.43 8.26
CA SER A 104 -14.44 7.96 8.27
C SER A 104 -13.76 7.42 7.00
N PRO A 105 -13.19 6.21 7.03
CA PRO A 105 -12.52 5.64 5.88
C PRO A 105 -13.51 5.34 4.74
N LEU A 106 -13.10 5.66 3.52
CA LEU A 106 -13.77 5.22 2.29
C LEU A 106 -12.86 4.26 1.51
N PHE A 107 -13.30 3.83 0.33
CA PHE A 107 -12.52 2.93 -0.52
C PHE A 107 -11.15 3.49 -0.91
N ALA A 108 -11.03 4.83 -0.99
CA ALA A 108 -9.77 5.50 -1.21
C ALA A 108 -8.73 5.15 -0.11
N ASP A 109 -9.13 5.09 1.16
CA ASP A 109 -8.25 4.66 2.25
C ASP A 109 -7.81 3.21 2.05
N TYR A 110 -8.75 2.32 1.74
CA TYR A 110 -8.45 0.90 1.57
C TYR A 110 -7.51 0.61 0.38
N ILE A 111 -7.58 1.41 -0.69
CA ILE A 111 -6.66 1.34 -1.83
C ILE A 111 -5.21 1.59 -1.38
N VAL A 112 -4.97 2.69 -0.66
CA VAL A 112 -3.63 3.08 -0.23
C VAL A 112 -3.15 2.18 0.91
N PHE A 113 -4.04 1.87 1.85
CA PHE A 113 -3.78 0.96 2.96
C PHE A 113 -3.37 -0.41 2.45
N GLY A 114 -4.05 -0.95 1.43
CA GLY A 114 -3.71 -2.25 0.85
C GLY A 114 -2.27 -2.33 0.34
N ALA A 115 -1.76 -1.26 -0.29
CA ALA A 115 -0.38 -1.22 -0.77
C ALA A 115 0.64 -1.24 0.38
N LEU A 116 0.41 -0.45 1.43
CA LEU A 116 1.29 -0.39 2.60
C LEU A 116 1.17 -1.64 3.50
N GLN A 117 -0.04 -2.19 3.64
CA GLN A 117 -0.28 -3.43 4.37
C GLN A 117 0.42 -4.60 3.69
N TRP A 118 0.40 -4.65 2.37
CA TRP A 118 1.15 -5.66 1.62
C TRP A 118 2.65 -5.56 1.89
N ALA A 119 3.21 -4.34 1.88
CA ALA A 119 4.61 -4.13 2.26
C ALA A 119 4.91 -4.60 3.70
N ARG A 120 4.07 -4.19 4.67
CA ARG A 120 4.24 -4.51 6.10
C ARG A 120 4.33 -6.03 6.34
N ILE A 121 3.50 -6.81 5.66
CA ILE A 121 3.47 -8.27 5.87
C ILE A 121 4.50 -9.02 5.01
N ALA A 122 5.01 -8.39 3.94
CA ALA A 122 5.93 -9.04 3.00
C ALA A 122 7.40 -8.78 3.30
N SER A 123 7.75 -7.62 3.87
CA SER A 123 9.14 -7.20 4.04
C SER A 123 9.37 -6.55 5.41
N PRO A 124 10.50 -6.83 6.08
CA PRO A 124 10.89 -6.11 7.30
C PRO A 124 11.37 -4.68 7.01
N TYR A 125 11.45 -4.28 5.74
CA TYR A 125 11.94 -2.98 5.32
C TYR A 125 11.01 -1.84 5.73
N ARG A 126 11.55 -0.85 6.45
CA ARG A 126 10.77 0.29 6.97
C ARG A 126 10.60 1.39 5.94
N LEU A 127 9.41 1.45 5.33
CA LEU A 127 9.06 2.45 4.31
C LEU A 127 8.80 3.85 4.91
N LEU A 128 8.17 3.91 6.07
CA LEU A 128 7.76 5.14 6.74
C LEU A 128 8.51 5.31 8.06
N ASP A 129 8.62 6.55 8.52
CA ASP A 129 9.02 6.86 9.88
C ASP A 129 7.80 6.81 10.81
N ASP A 130 7.95 6.33 12.05
CA ASP A 130 6.85 6.18 12.99
C ASP A 130 6.20 7.54 13.36
N SER A 131 6.96 8.64 13.24
CA SER A 131 6.45 10.00 13.46
C SER A 131 5.70 10.59 12.26
N ASP A 132 5.74 9.94 11.09
CA ASP A 132 5.05 10.40 9.88
C ASP A 132 3.52 10.31 10.06
N VAL A 133 2.79 11.36 9.68
CA VAL A 133 1.31 11.37 9.73
C VAL A 133 0.70 10.26 8.88
N VAL A 134 1.38 9.83 7.79
CA VAL A 134 0.97 8.66 7.00
C VAL A 134 1.09 7.37 7.82
N ALA A 135 2.15 7.21 8.62
CA ALA A 135 2.30 6.06 9.51
C ALA A 135 1.21 6.04 10.58
N GLN A 136 0.88 7.19 11.17
CA GLN A 136 -0.20 7.30 12.14
C GLN A 136 -1.58 7.00 11.53
N TRP A 137 -1.85 7.47 10.31
CA TRP A 137 -3.05 7.08 9.56
C TRP A 137 -3.09 5.58 9.28
N PHE A 138 -1.96 5.00 8.90
CA PHE A 138 -1.85 3.57 8.64
C PHE A 138 -2.14 2.74 9.91
N GLU A 139 -1.65 3.16 11.07
CA GLU A 139 -2.00 2.54 12.36
C GLU A 139 -3.50 2.64 12.67
N ARG A 140 -4.14 3.81 12.41
CA ARG A 140 -5.61 3.92 12.53
C ARG A 140 -6.33 2.94 11.61
N CYS A 141 -5.85 2.76 10.38
CA CYS A 141 -6.42 1.78 9.45
C CYS A 141 -6.24 0.33 9.92
N LEU A 142 -5.12 0.00 10.57
CA LEU A 142 -4.87 -1.32 11.15
C LEU A 142 -5.89 -1.68 12.25
N ASP A 143 -6.36 -0.69 13.01
CA ASP A 143 -7.34 -0.84 14.09
C ASP A 143 -8.80 -0.98 13.60
N LEU A 144 -9.07 -0.64 12.33
CA LEU A 144 -10.39 -0.79 11.74
C LEU A 144 -10.87 -2.25 11.78
N HIS A 145 -12.20 -2.41 11.85
CA HIS A 145 -12.87 -3.72 11.79
C HIS A 145 -12.40 -4.68 12.89
N GLY A 146 -12.18 -4.15 14.10
CA GLY A 146 -11.72 -4.93 15.25
C GLY A 146 -10.28 -5.39 15.12
N GLY A 147 -9.40 -4.56 14.54
CA GLY A 147 -7.99 -4.87 14.37
C GLY A 147 -7.71 -5.90 13.27
N LEU A 148 -8.56 -6.00 12.24
CA LEU A 148 -8.42 -7.02 11.19
C LEU A 148 -7.04 -6.94 10.51
N GLY A 149 -6.55 -5.72 10.25
CA GLY A 149 -5.23 -5.50 9.64
C GLY A 149 -4.06 -5.98 10.50
N ARG A 150 -4.26 -6.13 11.82
CA ARG A 150 -3.23 -6.59 12.76
C ARG A 150 -3.15 -8.10 12.92
N LYS A 151 -4.16 -8.86 12.43
CA LYS A 151 -4.19 -10.32 12.59
C LYS A 151 -3.02 -11.03 11.93
N VAL A 152 -2.45 -10.43 10.88
CA VAL A 152 -1.22 -10.92 10.25
C VAL A 152 -0.04 -10.14 10.85
N ALA A 153 0.93 -10.88 11.39
CA ALA A 153 2.16 -10.31 11.93
C ALA A 153 2.90 -9.49 10.86
N ALA A 154 3.56 -8.41 11.27
CA ALA A 154 4.48 -7.70 10.38
C ALA A 154 5.70 -8.58 10.12
N ALA A 155 6.31 -8.49 8.94
CA ALA A 155 7.54 -9.21 8.65
C ALA A 155 8.74 -8.72 9.49
N ALA A 156 8.64 -7.51 10.07
CA ALA A 156 9.63 -6.94 10.97
C ALA A 156 9.46 -7.35 12.46
N ALA A 157 8.42 -8.13 12.79
CA ALA A 157 8.05 -8.49 14.17
C ALA A 157 8.78 -9.73 14.69
#